data_AF-A0A1H0TPD1-F1
#
_entry.id   AF-A0A1H0TPD1-F1
#
_cell.length_a   1.000
_cell.length_b   1.000
_cell.length_c   1.000
_cell.angle_alpha   90.00
_cell.angle_beta   90.00
_cell.angle_gamma   90.00
#
_symmetry.space_group_name_H-M   'P 1'
#
loop_
_entity.id
_entity.type
_entity.pdbx_description
1 polymer ?
#
loop_
_entity_poly.entity_id
_entity_poly.type
_entity_poly.pdbx_seq_one_letter_code
_entity_poly.pdbx_strand_id
1 'polypeptide(L)'
;MAKKKTQELLKRINYLEADIEIQKQILFSIPSDQKDEMEKTITIISQKNQEIARLREEIKTVDPEEYQRIVSFEEAINLFKQIASENAFETIVHKNIGEQCFLDLADGKKIDCLIKASDKNANWTVITPDGQLKQYPKEKVAEQPPEKNLQ
;
A
#
# COMPACT_ATOMS: atom_id res chain seq x y z
N MET A 1 4.64 -14.45 -22.85
CA MET A 1 3.88 -13.32 -23.42
C MET A 1 2.99 -12.65 -22.38
N ALA A 2 2.21 -13.41 -21.59
CA ALA A 2 1.37 -12.89 -20.48
C ALA A 2 2.11 -11.87 -19.58
N LYS A 3 3.26 -12.25 -19.00
CA LYS A 3 4.06 -11.38 -18.12
C LYS A 3 4.44 -10.00 -18.70
N LYS A 4 4.74 -9.90 -20.00
CA LYS A 4 5.05 -8.61 -20.64
C LYS A 4 3.79 -7.75 -20.74
N LYS A 5 2.67 -8.35 -21.13
CA LYS A 5 1.37 -7.69 -21.19
C LYS A 5 0.92 -7.23 -19.80
N THR A 6 1.05 -8.07 -18.77
CA THR A 6 0.79 -7.70 -17.36
C THR A 6 1.61 -6.49 -16.94
N GLN A 7 2.91 -6.47 -17.25
CA GLN A 7 3.79 -5.33 -16.94
C GLN A 7 3.37 -4.04 -17.66
N GLU A 8 2.90 -4.13 -18.90
CA GLU A 8 2.38 -2.97 -19.64
C GLU A 8 1.08 -2.43 -19.03
N LEU A 9 0.16 -3.34 -18.65
CA LEU A 9 -1.08 -2.99 -17.96
C LEU A 9 -0.81 -2.33 -16.61
N LEU A 10 0.10 -2.89 -15.81
CA LEU A 10 0.51 -2.32 -14.52
C LEU A 10 1.14 -0.95 -14.67
N LYS A 11 2.02 -0.74 -15.66
CA LYS A 11 2.58 0.59 -15.95
C LYS A 11 1.49 1.60 -16.27
N ARG A 12 0.49 1.21 -17.08
CA ARG A 12 -0.64 2.08 -17.41
C ARG A 12 -1.49 2.41 -16.18
N ILE A 13 -1.76 1.44 -15.31
CA ILE A 13 -2.44 1.68 -14.03
C ILE A 13 -1.66 2.70 -13.20
N ASN A 14 -0.35 2.52 -13.02
CA ASN A 14 0.48 3.45 -12.24
C ASN A 14 0.44 4.89 -12.79
N TYR A 15 0.45 5.06 -14.12
CA TYR A 15 0.30 6.40 -14.71
C TYR A 15 -1.07 7.03 -14.43
N LEU A 16 -2.15 6.24 -14.52
CA LEU A 16 -3.50 6.71 -14.20
C LEU A 16 -3.63 7.07 -12.72
N GLU A 17 -3.05 6.28 -11.82
CA GLU A 17 -3.03 6.56 -10.38
C GLU A 17 -2.26 7.84 -10.05
N ALA A 18 -1.10 8.06 -10.66
CA ALA A 18 -0.34 9.29 -10.51
C ALA A 18 -1.12 10.52 -11.02
N ASP A 19 -1.81 10.39 -12.16
CA ASP A 19 -2.65 11.47 -12.69
C ASP A 19 -3.87 11.73 -11.79
N ILE A 20 -4.54 10.69 -11.27
CA ILE A 20 -5.61 10.86 -10.28
C ILE A 20 -5.13 11.64 -9.06
N GLU A 21 -3.91 11.37 -8.57
CA GLU A 21 -3.37 12.11 -7.43
C GLU A 21 -3.16 13.60 -7.75
N ILE A 22 -2.68 13.92 -8.95
CA ILE A 22 -2.61 15.30 -9.45
C ILE A 22 -4.02 15.92 -9.51
N GLN A 23 -5.02 15.20 -10.04
CA GLN A 23 -6.40 15.72 -10.11
C GLN A 23 -7.01 15.96 -8.72
N LYS A 24 -6.69 15.14 -7.71
CA LYS A 24 -7.11 15.40 -6.32
C LYS A 24 -6.49 16.68 -5.79
N GLN A 25 -5.20 16.91 -6.04
CA GLN A 25 -4.54 18.16 -5.64
C GLN A 25 -5.16 19.37 -6.33
N ILE A 26 -5.49 19.26 -7.62
CA ILE A 26 -6.25 20.28 -8.35
C ILE A 26 -7.60 20.50 -7.67
N LEU A 27 -8.36 19.44 -7.37
CA LEU A 27 -9.66 19.55 -6.71
C LEU A 27 -9.58 20.29 -5.37
N PHE A 28 -8.56 20.02 -4.56
CA PHE A 28 -8.34 20.74 -3.29
C PHE A 28 -7.96 22.22 -3.47
N SER A 29 -7.44 22.59 -4.64
CA SER A 29 -7.07 23.98 -4.96
C SER A 29 -8.21 24.81 -5.56
N ILE A 30 -9.30 24.18 -6.00
CA ILE A 30 -10.44 24.88 -6.61
C ILE A 30 -11.23 25.61 -5.50
N PRO A 31 -11.50 26.92 -5.65
CA PRO A 31 -12.35 27.66 -4.73
C PRO A 31 -13.76 27.06 -4.59
N SER A 32 -14.31 27.06 -3.38
CA SER A 32 -15.59 26.39 -3.07
C SER A 32 -16.81 26.94 -3.82
N ASP A 33 -16.72 28.16 -4.33
CA ASP A 33 -17.74 28.81 -5.15
C ASP A 33 -17.70 28.36 -6.62
N GLN A 34 -16.61 27.73 -7.08
CA GLN A 34 -16.44 27.24 -8.45
C GLN A 34 -16.89 25.78 -8.61
N LYS A 35 -18.19 25.55 -8.37
CA LYS A 35 -18.78 24.20 -8.38
C LYS A 35 -18.62 23.47 -9.70
N ASP A 36 -18.79 24.16 -10.83
CA ASP A 36 -18.66 23.54 -12.15
C ASP A 36 -17.25 22.99 -12.42
N GLU A 37 -16.22 23.66 -11.91
CA GLU A 37 -14.84 23.19 -12.05
C GLU A 37 -14.56 21.98 -11.14
N MET A 38 -15.09 22.00 -9.91
CA MET A 38 -15.04 20.83 -9.02
C MET A 38 -15.71 19.61 -9.66
N GLU A 39 -16.90 19.77 -10.22
CA GLU A 39 -17.64 18.68 -10.88
C GLU A 39 -16.88 18.10 -12.08
N LYS A 40 -16.23 18.95 -12.89
CA LYS A 40 -15.37 18.50 -13.99
C LYS A 40 -14.20 17.66 -13.49
N THR A 41 -13.49 18.14 -12.47
CA THR A 41 -12.34 17.43 -11.90
C THR A 41 -12.76 16.10 -11.26
N ILE A 42 -13.88 16.08 -10.54
CA ILE A 42 -14.47 14.84 -9.98
C ILE A 42 -14.82 13.86 -11.10
N THR A 43 -15.37 14.34 -12.21
CA THR A 43 -15.70 13.51 -13.38
C THR A 43 -14.44 12.88 -13.98
N ILE A 44 -13.36 13.64 -14.14
CA ILE A 44 -12.07 13.14 -14.64
C ILE A 44 -11.52 12.05 -13.72
N ILE A 45 -11.54 12.28 -12.40
CA ILE A 45 -11.11 11.29 -11.40
C ILE A 45 -11.94 10.00 -11.53
N SER A 46 -13.27 10.14 -11.63
CA SER A 46 -14.19 9.00 -11.78
C SER A 46 -13.90 8.19 -13.05
N GLN A 47 -13.70 8.86 -14.18
CA GLN A 47 -13.36 8.20 -15.45
C GLN A 47 -12.05 7.41 -15.38
N LYS A 48 -11.01 7.99 -14.76
CA LYS A 48 -9.72 7.31 -14.59
C LYS A 48 -9.83 6.10 -13.65
N ASN A 49 -10.60 6.22 -12.57
CA ASN A 49 -10.89 5.08 -11.69
C ASN A 49 -11.59 3.93 -12.43
N GLN A 50 -12.56 4.25 -13.30
CA GLN A 50 -13.20 3.24 -14.14
C GLN A 50 -12.22 2.58 -15.11
N GLU A 51 -11.28 3.35 -15.68
CA GLU A 51 -10.24 2.80 -16.54
C GLU A 51 -9.31 1.84 -15.78
N ILE A 52 -8.86 2.21 -14.57
CA ILE A 52 -8.07 1.33 -13.70
C ILE A 52 -8.82 0.04 -13.41
N ALA A 53 -10.11 0.11 -13.06
CA ALA A 53 -10.93 -1.07 -12.80
C ALA A 53 -10.98 -2.02 -14.01
N ARG A 54 -11.13 -1.48 -15.24
CA ARG A 54 -11.10 -2.28 -16.47
C ARG A 54 -9.75 -2.93 -16.70
N LEU A 55 -8.64 -2.20 -16.50
CA LEU A 55 -7.29 -2.74 -16.65
C LEU A 55 -7.03 -3.87 -15.64
N ARG A 56 -7.55 -3.76 -14.42
CA ARG A 56 -7.46 -4.83 -13.40
C ARG A 56 -8.21 -6.09 -13.81
N GLU A 57 -9.41 -5.97 -14.38
CA GLU A 57 -10.14 -7.14 -14.93
C GLU A 57 -9.41 -7.77 -16.13
N GLU A 58 -8.71 -6.96 -16.93
CA GLU A 58 -7.84 -7.49 -17.98
C GLU A 58 -6.67 -8.27 -17.37
N ILE A 59 -6.00 -7.74 -16.33
CA ILE A 59 -4.94 -8.45 -15.60
C ILE A 59 -5.47 -9.78 -15.06
N LYS A 60 -6.64 -9.80 -14.42
CA LYS A 60 -7.29 -11.03 -13.93
C LYS A 60 -7.44 -12.10 -15.00
N THR A 61 -7.71 -11.69 -16.24
CA THR A 61 -7.89 -12.60 -17.37
C THR A 61 -6.55 -13.11 -17.91
N VAL A 62 -5.55 -12.23 -18.03
CA VAL A 62 -4.26 -12.58 -18.67
C VAL A 62 -3.23 -13.14 -17.69
N ASP A 63 -3.37 -12.83 -16.39
CA ASP A 63 -2.44 -13.16 -15.31
C ASP A 63 -3.18 -13.21 -13.95
N PRO A 64 -3.97 -14.28 -13.70
CA PRO A 64 -4.76 -14.41 -12.47
C PRO A 64 -3.92 -14.44 -11.19
N GLU A 65 -2.69 -14.95 -11.26
CA GLU A 65 -1.77 -15.01 -10.12
C GLU A 65 -1.33 -13.61 -9.70
N GLU A 66 -0.91 -12.77 -10.65
CA GLU A 66 -0.55 -11.39 -10.35
C GLU A 66 -1.78 -10.59 -9.88
N TYR A 67 -2.96 -10.81 -10.46
CA TYR A 67 -4.20 -10.21 -9.96
C TYR A 67 -4.46 -10.59 -8.49
N GLN A 68 -4.35 -11.87 -8.13
CA GLN A 68 -4.56 -12.32 -6.76
C GLN A 68 -3.53 -11.71 -5.81
N ARG A 69 -2.29 -11.53 -6.28
CA ARG A 69 -1.23 -10.86 -5.51
C ARG A 69 -1.56 -9.40 -5.25
N ILE A 70 -2.04 -8.66 -6.27
CA ILE A 70 -2.50 -7.27 -6.11
C ILE A 70 -3.61 -7.20 -5.06
N VAL A 71 -4.64 -8.04 -5.18
CA VAL A 71 -5.77 -8.07 -4.22
C VAL A 71 -5.28 -8.33 -2.80
N SER A 72 -4.37 -9.30 -2.62
CA SER A 72 -3.81 -9.62 -1.31
C SER A 72 -3.08 -8.42 -0.68
N PHE A 73 -2.31 -7.67 -1.47
CA PHE A 73 -1.68 -6.44 -1.01
C PHE A 73 -2.68 -5.35 -0.63
N GLU A 74 -3.75 -5.17 -1.42
CA GLU A 74 -4.78 -4.18 -1.12
C GLU A 74 -5.50 -4.49 0.19
N GLU A 75 -5.85 -5.76 0.40
CA GLU A 75 -6.42 -6.24 1.67
C GLU A 75 -5.47 -6.00 2.84
N ALA A 76 -4.18 -6.37 2.69
CA ALA A 76 -3.17 -6.13 3.72
C ALA A 76 -3.00 -4.64 4.05
N ILE A 77 -2.98 -3.76 3.05
CA ILE A 77 -2.89 -2.31 3.24
C ILE A 77 -4.13 -1.77 3.94
N ASN A 78 -5.33 -2.23 3.58
CA ASN A 78 -6.57 -1.80 4.21
C ASN A 78 -6.62 -2.22 5.68
N LEU A 79 -6.25 -3.46 5.99
CA LEU A 79 -6.13 -3.94 7.37
C LEU A 79 -5.07 -3.15 8.14
N PHE A 80 -3.92 -2.85 7.52
CA PHE A 80 -2.87 -2.04 8.13
C PHE A 80 -3.37 -0.64 8.50
N LYS A 81 -4.12 0.01 7.61
CA LYS A 81 -4.75 1.31 7.87
C LYS A 81 -5.79 1.24 8.98
N GLN A 82 -6.59 0.17 9.02
CA GLN A 82 -7.55 -0.05 10.10
C GLN A 82 -6.83 -0.16 11.45
N ILE A 83 -5.78 -0.98 11.54
CA ILE A 83 -4.96 -1.11 12.74
C ILE A 83 -4.36 0.24 13.13
N ALA A 84 -3.82 1.00 12.18
CA ALA A 84 -3.26 2.34 12.43
C ALA A 84 -4.31 3.34 12.98
N SER A 85 -5.58 3.18 12.61
CA SER A 85 -6.67 4.01 13.11
C SER A 85 -7.08 3.68 14.54
N GLU A 86 -6.94 2.41 14.95
CA GLU A 86 -7.25 1.92 16.29
C GLU A 86 -6.05 2.07 17.24
N ASN A 87 -4.83 1.90 16.71
CA ASN A 87 -3.58 1.93 17.45
C ASN A 87 -2.53 2.70 16.65
N ALA A 88 -2.14 3.86 17.15
CA ALA A 88 -1.08 4.65 16.53
C ALA A 88 0.25 3.87 16.55
N PHE A 89 0.86 3.74 15.37
CA PHE A 89 2.22 3.22 15.25
C PHE A 89 3.22 4.27 15.72
N GLU A 90 4.19 3.85 16.55
CA GLU A 90 5.30 4.69 16.97
C GLU A 90 6.45 4.66 15.99
N THR A 91 6.64 3.53 15.30
CA THR A 91 7.67 3.35 14.28
C THR A 91 7.07 2.67 13.06
N ILE A 92 7.52 3.08 11.87
CA ILE A 92 7.21 2.43 10.61
C ILE A 92 8.50 2.36 9.80
N VAL A 93 8.91 1.15 9.46
CA VAL A 93 10.06 0.87 8.59
C VAL A 93 9.53 0.23 7.32
N HIS A 94 9.92 0.76 6.18
CA HIS A 94 9.61 0.21 4.86
C HIS A 94 10.90 -0.23 4.18
N LYS A 95 10.78 -1.23 3.31
CA LYS A 95 11.90 -1.73 2.50
C LYS A 95 12.25 -0.72 1.41
N ASN A 96 13.40 -0.06 1.51
CA ASN A 96 13.94 0.74 0.41
C ASN A 96 14.56 -0.13 -0.69
N ILE A 97 14.78 0.46 -1.86
CA ILE A 97 15.46 -0.19 -2.98
C ILE A 97 16.89 -0.56 -2.56
N GLY A 98 17.21 -1.86 -2.59
CA GLY A 98 18.53 -2.39 -2.24
C GLY A 98 18.69 -2.76 -0.76
N GLU A 99 17.71 -2.44 0.08
CA GLU A 99 17.73 -2.80 1.50
C GLU A 99 16.91 -4.07 1.76
N GLN A 100 17.30 -4.82 2.78
CA GLN A 100 16.55 -5.96 3.27
C GLN A 100 15.73 -5.53 4.50
N CYS A 101 14.44 -5.85 4.51
CA CYS A 101 13.58 -5.65 5.67
C CYS A 101 13.30 -7.03 6.27
N PHE A 102 13.71 -7.22 7.51
CA PHE A 102 13.34 -8.40 8.29
C PHE A 102 12.81 -8.01 9.66
N LEU A 103 11.92 -8.84 10.20
CA LEU A 103 11.60 -8.85 11.63
C LEU A 103 12.24 -10.09 12.27
N ASP A 104 13.09 -9.88 13.27
CA ASP A 104 13.71 -10.96 14.04
C ASP A 104 12.76 -11.43 15.16
N LEU A 105 12.40 -12.72 15.13
CA LEU A 105 11.55 -13.34 16.14
C LEU A 105 12.37 -13.95 17.28
N ALA A 106 11.75 -14.06 18.46
CA ALA A 106 12.40 -14.60 19.67
C ALA A 106 12.82 -16.08 19.53
N ASP A 107 12.21 -16.83 18.60
CA ASP A 107 12.57 -18.21 18.30
C ASP A 107 13.74 -18.34 17.31
N GLY A 108 14.38 -17.23 16.94
CA GLY A 108 15.50 -17.18 16.01
C GLY A 108 15.10 -17.15 14.53
N LYS A 109 13.80 -17.17 14.21
CA LYS A 109 13.33 -17.02 12.82
C LYS A 109 13.35 -15.56 12.39
N LYS A 110 13.47 -15.36 11.07
CA LYS A 110 13.36 -14.05 10.42
C LYS A 110 12.18 -14.04 9.47
N ILE A 111 11.39 -12.97 9.51
CA ILE A 111 10.27 -12.75 8.60
C ILE A 111 10.66 -11.65 7.62
N ASP A 112 10.71 -11.94 6.32
CA ASP A 112 10.90 -10.92 5.27
C ASP A 112 9.69 -9.99 5.24
N CYS A 113 9.95 -8.70 5.13
CA CYS A 113 8.94 -7.66 5.15
C CYS A 113 9.08 -6.70 3.98
N LEU A 114 7.96 -6.09 3.59
CA LEU A 114 7.96 -4.84 2.84
C LEU A 114 7.77 -3.66 3.79
N ILE A 115 6.95 -3.84 4.82
CA ILE A 115 6.68 -2.85 5.86
C ILE A 115 6.66 -3.58 7.19
N LYS A 116 7.29 -3.01 8.22
CA LYS A 116 7.10 -3.40 9.62
C LYS A 116 6.85 -2.14 10.45
N ALA A 117 5.90 -2.21 11.36
CA ALA A 117 5.53 -1.10 12.22
C ALA A 117 5.35 -1.58 13.66
N SER A 118 5.76 -0.78 14.64
CA SER A 118 5.53 -1.08 16.05
C SER A 118 4.52 -0.11 16.66
N ASP A 119 3.61 -0.61 17.49
CA ASP A 119 2.71 0.22 18.30
C ASP A 119 3.35 0.64 19.64
N LYS A 120 2.62 1.43 20.43
CA LYS A 120 3.01 1.87 21.79
C LYS A 120 3.25 0.74 22.81
N ASN A 121 2.71 -0.45 22.54
CA ASN A 121 2.89 -1.63 23.38
C ASN A 121 4.08 -2.49 22.88
N ALA A 122 4.80 -2.01 21.85
CA ALA A 122 5.83 -2.73 21.12
C ALA A 122 5.33 -4.03 20.46
N ASN A 123 4.03 -4.10 20.12
CA ASN A 123 3.54 -5.11 19.19
C ASN A 123 3.91 -4.70 17.77
N TRP A 124 4.25 -5.69 16.95
CA TRP A 124 4.69 -5.49 15.58
C TRP A 124 3.61 -5.91 14.59
N THR A 125 3.39 -5.08 13.58
CA THR A 125 2.57 -5.40 12.40
C THR A 125 3.47 -5.39 11.18
N VAL A 126 3.41 -6.45 10.38
CA VAL A 126 4.29 -6.67 9.22
C VAL A 126 3.44 -6.96 7.99
N ILE A 127 3.76 -6.31 6.87
CA ILE A 127 3.31 -6.72 5.53
C ILE A 127 4.47 -7.43 4.85
N THR A 128 4.26 -8.67 4.42
CA THR A 128 5.28 -9.52 3.78
C THR A 128 5.33 -9.30 2.25
N PRO A 129 6.39 -9.74 1.55
CA PRO A 129 6.52 -9.61 0.08
C PRO A 129 5.49 -10.36 -0.77
N ASP A 130 4.74 -11.28 -0.16
CA ASP A 130 3.59 -11.98 -0.73
C ASP A 130 2.24 -11.32 -0.39
N GLY A 131 2.24 -10.19 0.32
CA GLY A 131 1.03 -9.42 0.62
C GLY A 131 0.24 -9.95 1.80
N GLN A 132 0.87 -10.67 2.73
CA GLN A 132 0.22 -11.08 3.97
C GLN A 132 0.47 -10.04 5.06
N LEU A 133 -0.57 -9.69 5.82
CA LEU A 133 -0.44 -8.95 7.06
C LEU A 133 -0.29 -9.93 8.23
N LYS A 134 0.77 -9.75 9.03
CA LYS A 134 1.05 -10.55 10.23
C LYS A 134 1.25 -9.65 11.43
N GLN A 135 0.69 -10.05 12.57
CA GLN A 135 0.87 -9.35 13.83
C GLN A 135 1.62 -10.23 14.82
N TYR A 136 2.60 -9.65 15.49
CA TYR A 136 3.43 -10.30 16.47
C TYR A 136 3.40 -9.50 17.76
N PRO A 137 2.99 -10.09 18.90
CA PRO A 137 3.10 -9.42 20.17
C PRO A 137 4.58 -9.29 20.56
N LYS A 138 4.88 -8.29 21.41
CA LYS A 138 6.25 -7.97 21.83
C LYS A 138 7.07 -9.18 22.26
N GLU A 139 6.47 -10.12 22.99
CA GLU A 139 7.17 -11.28 23.57
C GLU A 139 7.65 -12.27 22.51
N LYS A 140 7.09 -12.23 21.29
CA LYS A 140 7.49 -13.08 20.17
C LYS A 140 8.56 -12.45 19.28
N VAL A 141 8.95 -11.20 19.55
CA VAL A 141 9.88 -10.44 18.72
C VAL A 141 11.17 -10.19 19.49
N ALA A 142 12.31 -10.48 18.87
CA ALA A 142 13.64 -10.25 19.45
C ALA A 142 14.11 -8.80 19.25
N GLU A 143 13.58 -8.13 18.24
CA GLU A 143 13.89 -6.74 17.89
C GLU A 143 13.17 -5.73 18.80
N GLN A 144 13.88 -4.66 19.18
CA GLN A 144 13.28 -3.50 19.82
C GLN A 144 12.91 -2.44 18.78
N PRO A 145 11.79 -1.71 18.96
CA PRO A 145 11.45 -0.61 18.08
C PRO A 145 12.62 0.37 17.94
N PRO A 146 12.99 0.80 16.71
CA PRO A 146 14.01 1.83 16.56
C PRO A 146 13.57 3.08 17.32
N GLU A 147 14.49 3.70 18.06
CA GLU A 147 14.19 4.98 18.73
C GLU A 147 13.69 5.99 17.70
N LYS A 148 12.65 6.77 18.05
CA LYS A 148 12.07 7.77 17.15
C LYS A 148 13.17 8.68 16.60
N ASN A 149 13.61 8.43 15.38
CA ASN A 149 14.28 9.46 14.60
C ASN A 149 13.20 10.46 14.22
N LEU A 150 13.08 11.52 15.04
CA LEU A 150 12.50 12.79 14.64
C LEU A 150 13.28 13.26 13.40
N GLN A 151 12.76 12.97 12.22
CA GLN A 151 13.09 13.69 10.98
C GLN A 151 11.85 14.45 10.55
#